data_AF-A0A265URT7-F1
#
_entry.id   AF-A0A265URT7-F1
#
_cell.length_a   1.000
_cell.length_b   1.000
_cell.length_c   1.000
_cell.angle_alpha   90.00
_cell.angle_beta   90.00
_cell.angle_gamma   90.00
#
_symmetry.space_group_name_H-M   'P 1'
#
loop_
_entity.id
_entity.type
_entity.pdbx_description
1 polymer ?
#
loop_
_entity_poly.entity_id
_entity_poly.type
_entity_poly.pdbx_seq_one_letter_code
_entity_poly.pdbx_strand_id
1 'polypeptide(L)'
;MKMILQVLTFLLLLSGCSETKEESSPFVYPPEWKPQQAVWMSVNDRWADPENTVVQITARLKLIEALHKYVPVKLLTTSDSLSEAFLSDLVKMSVDTSRITTIIYPEPTYFLRDPGPIFLSNGTDLKMANWLGVDTTEVYTGSSTLRKTVDDSIAVRFGYEIENSPVRYDGGGIDVNNHSAMSIKDYALEHNEGRFTIEEIEKEILRLYGKKQMIWLEGVPLVDTEGLKVENYSKKIFPRQSYYMFNVKRN
;
A
#
# COMPACT_ATOMS: atom_id res chain seq x y z
N MET A 1 -32.98 64.01 46.07
CA MET A 1 -31.57 63.88 46.49
C MET A 1 -31.24 62.40 46.54
N LYS A 2 -30.41 61.91 45.59
CA LYS A 2 -29.55 60.70 45.58
C LYS A 2 -30.14 59.39 46.16
N MET A 3 -30.27 58.25 45.47
CA MET A 3 -29.27 57.42 44.75
C MET A 3 -30.08 56.29 44.07
N ILE A 4 -30.10 56.15 42.74
CA ILE A 4 -29.29 55.20 41.94
C ILE A 4 -29.01 53.86 42.63
N LEU A 5 -29.73 52.81 42.21
CA LEU A 5 -29.16 51.47 42.10
C LEU A 5 -29.80 50.75 40.90
N GLN A 6 -29.13 50.84 39.75
CA GLN A 6 -29.42 50.06 38.55
C GLN A 6 -29.00 48.61 38.82
N VAL A 7 -29.96 47.69 38.84
CA VAL A 7 -29.67 46.25 38.76
C VAL A 7 -29.53 45.91 37.28
N LEU A 8 -28.29 45.78 36.81
CA LEU A 8 -27.95 45.24 35.50
C LEU A 8 -28.38 43.77 35.45
N THR A 9 -29.46 43.47 34.75
CA THR A 9 -29.77 42.10 34.33
C THR A 9 -28.84 41.74 33.18
N PHE A 10 -27.70 41.11 33.50
CA PHE A 10 -26.78 40.57 32.51
C PHE A 10 -27.39 39.27 31.95
N LEU A 11 -28.14 39.39 30.85
CA LEU A 11 -28.65 38.24 30.11
C LEU A 11 -27.47 37.59 29.37
N LEU A 12 -26.86 36.57 29.97
CA LEU A 12 -25.89 35.69 29.32
C LEU A 12 -26.62 34.90 28.24
N LEU A 13 -26.61 35.42 27.01
CA LEU A 13 -26.83 34.64 25.80
C LEU A 13 -25.63 33.69 25.64
N LEU A 14 -25.72 32.51 26.26
CA LEU A 14 -24.91 31.36 25.90
C LEU A 14 -25.37 30.93 24.50
N SER A 15 -24.82 31.58 23.47
CA SER A 15 -24.75 30.98 22.14
C SER A 15 -24.01 29.67 22.30
N GLY A 16 -24.76 28.56 22.30
CA GLY A 16 -24.19 27.24 22.16
C GLY A 16 -23.40 27.21 20.87
N CYS A 17 -22.08 27.33 20.97
CA CYS A 17 -21.18 26.81 19.96
C CYS A 17 -21.47 25.31 19.91
N SER A 18 -22.34 24.90 18.99
CA SER A 18 -22.30 23.56 18.45
C SER A 18 -20.85 23.36 18.02
N GLU A 19 -20.12 22.49 18.72
CA GLU A 19 -18.93 21.88 18.14
C GLU A 19 -19.37 21.34 16.79
N THR A 20 -18.99 22.02 15.71
CA THR A 20 -18.97 21.41 14.40
C THR A 20 -17.99 20.27 14.55
N LYS A 21 -18.52 19.06 14.77
CA LYS A 21 -17.76 17.82 14.71
C LYS A 21 -16.98 17.91 13.41
N GLU A 22 -15.67 18.14 13.48
CA GLU A 22 -14.83 18.13 12.29
C GLU A 22 -15.13 16.81 11.60
N GLU A 23 -15.80 16.88 10.45
CA GLU A 23 -16.07 15.71 9.66
C GLU A 23 -14.70 15.17 9.29
N SER A 24 -14.31 14.06 9.90
CA SER A 24 -13.05 13.40 9.60
C SER A 24 -12.99 13.22 8.09
N SER A 25 -11.90 13.68 7.46
CA SER A 25 -11.73 13.52 6.02
C SER A 25 -11.95 12.05 5.63
N PRO A 26 -12.54 11.77 4.46
CA PRO A 26 -12.74 10.39 4.03
C PRO A 26 -11.39 9.70 3.84
N PHE A 27 -11.33 8.40 4.16
CA PHE A 27 -10.18 7.58 3.85
C PHE A 27 -10.09 7.38 2.33
N VAL A 28 -8.89 7.59 1.78
CA VAL A 28 -8.60 7.39 0.36
C VAL A 28 -7.31 6.61 0.21
N TYR A 29 -7.19 5.83 -0.89
CA TYR A 29 -5.91 5.23 -1.25
C TYR A 29 -5.01 6.33 -1.89
N PRO A 30 -3.93 6.78 -1.24
CA PRO A 30 -3.13 7.87 -1.77
C PRO A 30 -2.30 7.40 -2.98
N PRO A 31 -2.05 8.27 -3.98
CA PRO A 31 -1.08 7.97 -5.04
C PRO A 31 0.32 7.74 -4.49
N GLU A 32 1.10 6.89 -5.15
CA GLU A 32 2.43 6.48 -4.66
C GLU A 32 3.41 7.64 -4.45
N TRP A 33 3.25 8.78 -5.15
CA TRP A 33 4.12 9.95 -4.99
C TRP A 33 3.78 10.83 -3.77
N LYS A 34 2.72 10.53 -3.01
CA LYS A 34 2.46 11.21 -1.74
C LYS A 34 3.53 10.82 -0.69
N PRO A 35 3.79 11.68 0.31
CA PRO A 35 4.74 11.34 1.37
C PRO A 35 4.43 9.99 2.03
N GLN A 36 5.45 9.17 2.20
CA GLN A 36 5.32 7.81 2.73
C GLN A 36 6.03 7.70 4.08
N GLN A 37 5.41 6.98 5.02
CA GLN A 37 6.03 6.71 6.33
C GLN A 37 7.08 5.60 6.27
N ALA A 38 6.91 4.64 5.35
CA ALA A 38 7.86 3.56 5.11
C ALA A 38 7.61 2.90 3.76
N VAL A 39 8.63 2.26 3.21
CA VAL A 39 8.48 1.24 2.15
C VAL A 39 8.53 -0.14 2.80
N TRP A 40 7.57 -1.00 2.44
CA TRP A 40 7.51 -2.38 2.89
C TRP A 40 8.16 -3.29 1.85
N MET A 41 8.99 -4.21 2.31
CA MET A 41 9.71 -5.15 1.46
C MET A 41 9.91 -6.47 2.19
N SER A 42 10.11 -7.54 1.45
CA SER A 42 10.34 -8.88 1.97
C SER A 42 11.66 -9.45 1.48
N VAL A 43 12.31 -10.22 2.35
CA VAL A 43 13.45 -11.10 2.03
C VAL A 43 13.04 -12.51 2.44
N ASN A 44 13.26 -13.46 1.54
CA ASN A 44 12.92 -14.85 1.73
C ASN A 44 14.12 -15.70 1.30
N ASP A 45 14.46 -16.72 2.07
CA ASP A 45 15.58 -17.65 1.84
C ASP A 45 15.11 -19.08 1.51
N ARG A 46 13.80 -19.27 1.36
CA ARG A 46 13.11 -20.57 1.29
C ARG A 46 12.19 -20.74 0.07
N TRP A 47 11.88 -19.65 -0.63
CA TRP A 47 10.82 -19.66 -1.65
C TRP A 47 11.27 -20.02 -3.07
N ALA A 48 12.54 -19.84 -3.40
CA ALA A 48 13.06 -20.13 -4.73
C ALA A 48 14.20 -21.14 -4.66
N ASP A 49 14.63 -21.64 -5.83
CA ASP A 49 15.90 -22.35 -5.91
C ASP A 49 17.05 -21.48 -5.37
N PRO A 50 18.18 -22.07 -4.96
CA PRO A 50 19.27 -21.33 -4.34
C PRO A 50 19.83 -20.19 -5.19
N GLU A 51 19.91 -20.35 -6.52
CA GLU A 51 20.45 -19.33 -7.41
C GLU A 51 19.53 -18.12 -7.49
N ASN A 52 18.23 -18.36 -7.71
CA ASN A 52 17.23 -17.30 -7.71
C ASN A 52 17.13 -16.63 -6.33
N THR A 53 17.26 -17.37 -5.23
CA THR A 53 17.32 -16.80 -3.87
C THR A 53 18.46 -15.78 -3.73
N VAL A 54 19.67 -16.12 -4.19
CA VAL A 54 20.81 -15.20 -4.19
C VAL A 54 20.53 -13.94 -5.03
N VAL A 55 19.95 -14.11 -6.22
CA VAL A 55 19.58 -12.99 -7.10
C VAL A 55 18.58 -12.06 -6.40
N GLN A 56 17.54 -12.62 -5.77
CA GLN A 56 16.50 -11.84 -5.11
C GLN A 56 17.02 -11.11 -3.88
N ILE A 57 17.85 -11.74 -3.05
CA ILE A 57 18.51 -11.10 -1.90
C ILE A 57 19.41 -9.96 -2.37
N THR A 58 20.24 -10.20 -3.40
CA THR A 58 21.14 -9.19 -3.97
C THR A 58 20.37 -7.98 -4.51
N ALA A 59 19.24 -8.21 -5.19
CA ALA A 59 18.39 -7.13 -5.69
C ALA A 59 17.82 -6.27 -4.55
N ARG A 60 17.44 -6.89 -3.42
CA ARG A 60 16.89 -6.18 -2.24
C ARG A 60 17.94 -5.37 -1.51
N LEU A 61 19.16 -5.89 -1.39
CA LEU A 61 20.30 -5.13 -0.85
C LEU A 61 20.52 -3.83 -1.65
N LYS A 62 20.59 -3.94 -2.99
CA LYS A 62 20.75 -2.78 -3.89
C LYS A 62 19.57 -1.80 -3.82
N LEU A 63 18.35 -2.32 -3.70
CA LEU A 63 17.17 -1.47 -3.59
C LEU A 63 17.17 -0.68 -2.28
N ILE A 64 17.53 -1.30 -1.16
CA ILE A 64 17.61 -0.61 0.14
C ILE A 64 18.76 0.38 0.16
N GLU A 65 19.91 0.03 -0.42
CA GLU A 65 21.02 0.97 -0.60
C GLU A 65 20.57 2.26 -1.31
N ALA A 66 19.73 2.15 -2.34
CA ALA A 66 19.16 3.31 -3.04
C ALA A 66 18.12 4.08 -2.21
N LEU A 67 17.32 3.40 -1.38
CA LEU A 67 16.15 3.99 -0.71
C LEU A 67 16.40 4.53 0.70
N HIS A 68 17.33 3.94 1.46
CA HIS A 68 17.43 4.11 2.93
C HIS A 68 17.57 5.57 3.40
N LYS A 69 18.17 6.44 2.57
CA LYS A 69 18.34 7.87 2.88
C LYS A 69 17.01 8.64 2.81
N TYR A 70 16.08 8.19 1.97
CA TYR A 70 14.86 8.93 1.64
C TYR A 70 13.66 8.45 2.44
N VAL A 71 13.53 7.15 2.67
CA VAL A 71 12.32 6.56 3.29
C VAL A 71 12.72 5.42 4.25
N PRO A 72 12.09 5.32 5.44
CA PRO A 72 12.28 4.16 6.31
C PRO A 72 11.87 2.86 5.62
N VAL A 73 12.47 1.74 6.03
CA VAL A 73 12.16 0.42 5.45
C VAL A 73 11.57 -0.49 6.52
N LYS A 74 10.44 -1.13 6.21
CA LYS A 74 9.89 -2.23 7.00
C LYS A 74 10.15 -3.54 6.25
N LEU A 75 11.01 -4.38 6.80
CA LEU A 75 11.57 -5.55 6.14
C LEU A 75 10.99 -6.83 6.74
N LEU A 76 10.22 -7.56 5.95
CA LEU A 76 9.74 -8.89 6.32
C LEU A 76 10.84 -9.92 6.08
N THR A 77 11.15 -10.75 7.08
CA THR A 77 12.14 -11.84 6.95
C THR A 77 11.59 -13.14 7.53
N THR A 78 12.08 -14.28 7.05
CA THR A 78 11.65 -15.62 7.49
C THR A 78 12.12 -15.97 8.91
N SER A 79 13.17 -15.31 9.40
CA SER A 79 13.77 -15.55 10.72
C SER A 79 14.61 -14.36 11.20
N ASP A 80 14.92 -14.36 12.49
CA ASP A 80 15.85 -13.39 13.10
C ASP A 80 17.25 -13.54 12.51
N SER A 81 17.73 -14.78 12.31
CA SER A 81 19.05 -15.04 11.72
C SER A 81 19.19 -14.48 10.30
N LEU A 82 18.16 -14.64 9.45
CA LEU A 82 18.14 -14.02 8.13
C LEU A 82 18.14 -12.49 8.23
N SER A 83 17.35 -11.93 9.16
CA SER A 83 17.32 -10.49 9.43
C SER A 83 18.71 -9.96 9.81
N GLU A 84 19.38 -10.60 10.76
CA GLU A 84 20.72 -10.22 11.21
C GLU A 84 21.76 -10.30 10.08
N ALA A 85 21.76 -11.40 9.31
CA ALA A 85 22.67 -11.57 8.18
C ALA A 85 22.45 -10.48 7.12
N PHE A 86 21.19 -10.21 6.77
CA PHE A 86 20.83 -9.22 5.77
C PHE A 86 21.19 -7.79 6.21
N LEU A 87 20.93 -7.43 7.48
CA LEU A 87 21.35 -6.15 8.04
C LEU A 87 22.88 -6.02 8.09
N SER A 88 23.61 -7.11 8.39
CA SER A 88 25.08 -7.12 8.36
C SER A 88 25.62 -6.83 6.97
N ASP A 89 25.02 -7.39 5.92
CA ASP A 89 25.43 -7.13 4.54
C ASP A 89 25.15 -5.67 4.12
N LEU A 90 24.02 -5.10 4.54
CA LEU A 90 23.75 -3.66 4.35
C LEU A 90 24.80 -2.78 5.03
N VAL A 91 25.21 -3.11 6.26
CA VAL A 91 26.27 -2.37 6.97
C VAL A 91 27.60 -2.45 6.21
N LYS A 92 27.96 -3.61 5.66
CA LYS A 92 29.16 -3.76 4.80
C LYS A 92 29.08 -2.90 3.54
N MET A 93 27.87 -2.64 3.03
CA MET A 93 27.61 -1.72 1.93
C MET A 93 27.53 -0.24 2.38
N SER A 94 27.87 0.09 3.62
CA SER A 94 27.77 1.45 4.18
C SER A 94 26.35 2.03 4.17
N VAL A 95 25.33 1.16 4.27
CA VAL A 95 23.92 1.56 4.41
C VAL A 95 23.62 1.81 5.88
N ASP A 96 22.99 2.96 6.18
CA ASP A 96 22.45 3.25 7.52
C ASP A 96 21.20 2.38 7.78
N THR A 97 21.34 1.43 8.70
CA THR A 97 20.28 0.49 9.08
C THR A 97 19.39 0.99 10.23
N SER A 98 19.68 2.16 10.83
CA SER A 98 18.90 2.69 11.97
C SER A 98 17.43 2.98 11.65
N ARG A 99 17.10 3.12 10.35
CA ARG A 99 15.75 3.35 9.82
C ARG A 99 15.11 2.10 9.22
N ILE A 100 15.68 0.93 9.47
CA ILE A 100 15.17 -0.36 9.02
C ILE A 100 14.57 -1.10 10.21
N THR A 101 13.29 -1.43 10.11
CA THR A 101 12.60 -2.27 11.11
C THR A 101 12.35 -3.64 10.50
N THR A 102 12.85 -4.69 11.15
CA THR A 102 12.64 -6.07 10.71
C THR A 102 11.40 -6.67 11.37
N ILE A 103 10.69 -7.50 10.60
CA ILE A 103 9.40 -8.08 10.95
C ILE A 103 9.45 -9.55 10.57
N ILE A 104 9.47 -10.44 11.56
CA ILE A 104 9.46 -11.86 11.27
C ILE A 104 8.09 -12.26 10.72
N TYR A 105 8.08 -12.88 9.55
CA TYR A 105 6.94 -13.49 8.90
C TYR A 105 7.38 -14.81 8.27
N PRO A 106 6.68 -15.96 8.49
CA PRO A 106 7.23 -17.27 8.12
C PRO A 106 7.53 -17.46 6.63
N GLU A 107 6.71 -16.92 5.75
CA GLU A 107 6.80 -17.13 4.30
C GLU A 107 6.49 -15.85 3.50
N PRO A 108 7.32 -14.80 3.59
CA PRO A 108 7.03 -13.54 2.94
C PRO A 108 7.33 -13.70 1.44
N THR A 109 6.37 -13.41 0.56
CA THR A 109 6.61 -13.46 -0.89
C THR A 109 7.53 -12.34 -1.35
N TYR A 110 8.37 -12.56 -2.36
CA TYR A 110 9.14 -11.49 -3.01
C TYR A 110 8.24 -10.41 -3.65
N PHE A 111 7.00 -10.77 -4.02
CA PHE A 111 6.02 -9.90 -4.67
C PHE A 111 5.08 -9.28 -3.65
N LEU A 112 5.63 -8.67 -2.60
CA LEU A 112 4.84 -8.08 -1.51
C LEU A 112 3.86 -6.99 -1.99
N ARG A 113 4.05 -6.45 -3.19
CA ARG A 113 3.09 -5.56 -3.84
C ARG A 113 1.69 -6.16 -3.98
N ASP A 114 1.61 -7.46 -4.19
CA ASP A 114 0.36 -8.13 -4.52
C ASP A 114 -0.49 -8.44 -3.27
N PRO A 115 0.00 -9.21 -2.27
CA PRO A 115 -0.76 -9.54 -1.06
C PRO A 115 -0.33 -8.70 0.16
N GLY A 116 0.46 -7.65 -0.06
CA GLY A 116 0.93 -6.79 1.01
C GLY A 116 -0.08 -5.71 1.39
N PRO A 117 0.23 -4.90 2.41
CA PRO A 117 -0.72 -3.96 2.96
C PRO A 117 -1.00 -2.81 1.99
N ILE A 118 -2.29 -2.55 1.72
CA ILE A 118 -2.77 -1.38 0.96
C ILE A 118 -3.32 -0.35 1.93
N PHE A 119 -2.56 0.71 2.20
CA PHE A 119 -2.95 1.70 3.20
C PHE A 119 -3.89 2.78 2.65
N LEU A 120 -5.05 2.94 3.27
CA LEU A 120 -5.94 4.08 3.11
C LEU A 120 -5.60 5.13 4.15
N SER A 121 -5.74 6.42 3.81
CA SER A 121 -5.50 7.51 4.75
C SER A 121 -6.52 8.63 4.61
N ASN A 122 -6.88 9.24 5.74
CA ASN A 122 -7.62 10.50 5.82
C ASN A 122 -6.69 11.71 6.08
N GLY A 123 -5.37 11.51 6.07
CA GLY A 123 -4.37 12.52 6.38
C GLY A 123 -3.83 12.47 7.81
N THR A 124 -4.56 11.86 8.75
CA THR A 124 -4.15 11.71 10.17
C THR A 124 -3.95 10.25 10.54
N ASP A 125 -4.87 9.40 10.11
CA ASP A 125 -4.99 7.99 10.47
C ASP A 125 -4.77 7.09 9.24
N LEU A 126 -4.56 5.81 9.51
CA LEU A 126 -4.39 4.76 8.51
C LEU A 126 -5.41 3.64 8.74
N LYS A 127 -5.95 3.13 7.63
CA LYS A 127 -6.66 1.85 7.53
C LYS A 127 -6.02 0.99 6.46
N MET A 128 -6.35 -0.29 6.42
CA MET A 128 -5.93 -1.18 5.35
C MET A 128 -7.11 -1.58 4.49
N ALA A 129 -7.01 -1.38 3.18
CA ALA A 129 -7.88 -2.02 2.21
C ALA A 129 -7.47 -3.48 2.05
N ASN A 130 -8.44 -4.38 2.06
CA ASN A 130 -8.21 -5.81 1.88
C ASN A 130 -9.10 -6.36 0.76
N TRP A 131 -8.47 -6.90 -0.27
CA TRP A 131 -9.14 -7.59 -1.37
C TRP A 131 -9.18 -9.09 -1.07
N LEU A 132 -10.06 -9.84 -1.74
CA LEU A 132 -10.10 -11.29 -1.58
C LEU A 132 -8.84 -12.01 -2.10
N GLY A 133 -7.93 -11.29 -2.79
CA GLY A 133 -6.77 -11.83 -3.50
C GLY A 133 -7.16 -12.54 -4.80
N VAL A 134 -6.27 -12.55 -5.80
CA VAL A 134 -6.56 -13.13 -7.13
C VAL A 134 -6.11 -14.57 -7.36
N ASP A 135 -5.77 -15.29 -6.29
CA ASP A 135 -4.97 -16.52 -6.35
C ASP A 135 -5.20 -17.41 -7.58
N THR A 136 -4.11 -17.66 -8.30
CA THR A 136 -4.03 -18.80 -9.21
C THR A 136 -4.02 -20.06 -8.36
N THR A 137 -4.70 -21.13 -8.78
CA THR A 137 -4.74 -22.42 -8.07
C THR A 137 -3.37 -23.11 -7.90
N GLU A 138 -2.28 -22.46 -8.29
CA GLU A 138 -0.92 -22.97 -8.28
C GLU A 138 -0.17 -22.47 -7.04
N VAL A 139 -0.09 -23.34 -6.04
CA VAL A 139 0.90 -23.19 -4.98
C VAL A 139 2.28 -23.50 -5.60
N TYR A 140 3.06 -22.46 -5.90
CA TYR A 140 4.45 -22.61 -6.34
C TYR A 140 5.24 -23.45 -5.33
N THR A 141 6.18 -24.27 -5.80
CA THR A 141 7.06 -25.06 -4.93
C THR A 141 7.70 -24.16 -3.87
N GLY A 142 7.48 -24.48 -2.58
CA GLY A 142 7.98 -23.68 -1.46
C GLY A 142 7.08 -22.51 -1.00
N SER A 143 5.87 -22.37 -1.57
CA SER A 143 4.84 -21.42 -1.11
C SER A 143 3.76 -22.15 -0.30
N SER A 144 3.08 -21.44 0.59
CA SER A 144 1.80 -21.86 1.18
C SER A 144 0.73 -20.77 1.05
N THR A 145 -0.45 -21.01 1.63
CA THR A 145 -1.51 -20.00 1.77
C THR A 145 -1.09 -18.81 2.64
N LEU A 146 -0.02 -18.93 3.43
CA LEU A 146 0.52 -17.82 4.22
C LEU A 146 0.88 -16.63 3.32
N ARG A 147 1.34 -16.84 2.08
CA ARG A 147 1.57 -15.74 1.13
C ARG A 147 0.38 -14.77 1.02
N LYS A 148 -0.84 -15.27 1.17
CA LYS A 148 -2.09 -14.51 1.01
C LYS A 148 -2.53 -13.75 2.25
N THR A 149 -1.95 -14.05 3.41
CA THR A 149 -2.39 -13.51 4.70
C THR A 149 -1.37 -12.53 5.28
N VAL A 150 -0.47 -12.01 4.44
CA VAL A 150 0.59 -11.10 4.87
C VAL A 150 -0.02 -9.77 5.34
N ASP A 151 -0.95 -9.23 4.59
CA ASP A 151 -1.73 -8.04 4.94
C ASP A 151 -2.58 -8.24 6.21
N ASP A 152 -3.32 -9.34 6.33
CA ASP A 152 -4.07 -9.69 7.55
C ASP A 152 -3.14 -9.75 8.78
N SER A 153 -1.97 -10.38 8.63
CA SER A 153 -0.98 -10.49 9.70
C SER A 153 -0.42 -9.11 10.09
N ILE A 154 -0.16 -8.25 9.11
CA ILE A 154 0.31 -6.88 9.35
C ILE A 154 -0.78 -6.06 10.04
N ALA A 155 -2.03 -6.18 9.60
CA ALA A 155 -3.15 -5.47 10.20
C ALA A 155 -3.31 -5.84 11.68
N VAL A 156 -3.30 -7.14 12.01
CA VAL A 156 -3.35 -7.62 13.40
C VAL A 156 -2.14 -7.14 14.21
N ARG A 157 -0.92 -7.28 13.68
CA ARG A 157 0.32 -6.95 14.39
C ARG A 157 0.42 -5.46 14.74
N PHE A 158 -0.09 -4.59 13.89
CA PHE A 158 -0.01 -3.13 14.08
C PHE A 158 -1.34 -2.49 14.47
N GLY A 159 -2.41 -3.27 14.65
CA GLY A 159 -3.72 -2.80 15.08
C GLY A 159 -4.43 -1.92 14.04
N TYR A 160 -4.20 -2.16 12.75
CA TYR A 160 -4.91 -1.42 11.71
C TYR A 160 -6.35 -1.93 11.54
N GLU A 161 -7.28 -1.00 11.42
CA GLU A 161 -8.63 -1.32 10.96
C GLU A 161 -8.58 -1.76 9.49
N ILE A 162 -9.33 -2.81 9.16
CA ILE A 162 -9.40 -3.38 7.82
C ILE A 162 -10.73 -3.05 7.18
N GLU A 163 -10.69 -2.53 5.97
CA GLU A 163 -11.84 -2.39 5.08
C GLU A 163 -11.79 -3.50 4.03
N ASN A 164 -12.68 -4.48 4.17
CA ASN A 164 -12.71 -5.66 3.29
C ASN A 164 -13.55 -5.42 2.04
N SER A 165 -13.17 -6.10 0.97
CA SER A 165 -13.90 -6.19 -0.29
C SER A 165 -14.16 -7.66 -0.67
N PRO A 166 -15.34 -7.99 -1.24
CA PRO A 166 -15.63 -9.33 -1.73
C PRO A 166 -15.04 -9.60 -3.13
N VAL A 167 -14.52 -8.57 -3.81
CA VAL A 167 -13.95 -8.64 -5.15
C VAL A 167 -12.51 -9.17 -5.06
N ARG A 168 -12.13 -10.00 -6.02
CA ARG A 168 -10.77 -10.51 -6.16
C ARG A 168 -9.92 -9.51 -6.91
N TYR A 169 -8.88 -9.01 -6.24
CA TYR A 169 -7.87 -8.11 -6.77
C TYR A 169 -6.56 -8.28 -5.98
N ASP A 170 -5.44 -7.93 -6.62
CA ASP A 170 -4.13 -7.78 -6.00
C ASP A 170 -3.68 -6.31 -6.12
N GLY A 171 -2.73 -5.89 -5.28
CA GLY A 171 -2.22 -4.52 -5.28
C GLY A 171 -1.63 -4.05 -6.61
N GLY A 172 -1.02 -4.94 -7.41
CA GLY A 172 -0.47 -4.59 -8.74
C GLY A 172 -1.52 -4.46 -9.86
N GLY A 173 -2.76 -4.88 -9.60
CA GLY A 173 -3.86 -4.83 -10.57
C GLY A 173 -4.47 -3.44 -10.75
N ILE A 174 -4.24 -2.51 -9.82
CA ILE A 174 -4.84 -1.18 -9.82
C ILE A 174 -3.78 -0.12 -9.56
N ASP A 175 -3.75 0.93 -10.37
CA ASP A 175 -2.97 2.14 -10.11
C ASP A 175 -3.90 3.35 -9.91
N VAL A 176 -3.44 4.35 -9.14
CA VAL A 176 -4.29 5.50 -8.78
C VAL A 176 -3.57 6.84 -8.90
N ASN A 177 -4.34 7.87 -9.28
CA ASN A 177 -3.97 9.27 -9.05
C ASN A 177 -4.89 9.86 -7.96
N ASN A 178 -4.85 11.19 -7.75
CA ASN A 178 -5.65 11.82 -6.69
C ASN A 178 -7.18 11.60 -6.86
N HIS A 179 -7.67 11.44 -8.09
CA HIS A 179 -9.09 11.38 -8.43
C HIS A 179 -9.53 10.02 -8.98
N SER A 180 -8.67 9.37 -9.78
CA SER A 180 -9.01 8.22 -10.59
C SER A 180 -8.26 6.97 -10.15
N ALA A 181 -8.90 5.82 -10.31
CA ALA A 181 -8.26 4.52 -10.38
C ALA A 181 -8.16 4.05 -11.82
N MET A 182 -7.20 3.18 -12.11
CA MET A 182 -6.97 2.60 -13.42
C MET A 182 -6.64 1.12 -13.30
N SER A 183 -7.22 0.30 -14.17
CA SER A 183 -6.96 -1.15 -14.27
C SER A 183 -7.16 -1.63 -15.70
N ILE A 184 -6.62 -2.80 -16.00
CA ILE A 184 -6.98 -3.56 -17.21
C ILE A 184 -8.33 -4.26 -16.94
N LYS A 185 -9.25 -4.15 -17.91
CA LYS A 185 -10.62 -4.67 -17.79
C LYS A 185 -10.67 -6.19 -17.78
N ASP A 186 -9.91 -6.83 -18.67
CA ASP A 186 -9.83 -8.29 -18.75
C ASP A 186 -9.29 -8.89 -17.45
N TYR A 187 -8.25 -8.27 -16.87
CA TYR A 187 -7.72 -8.66 -15.56
C TYR A 187 -8.81 -8.69 -14.48
N ALA A 188 -9.67 -7.66 -14.46
CA ALA A 188 -10.75 -7.57 -13.49
C ALA A 188 -11.77 -8.71 -13.65
N LEU A 189 -12.20 -8.95 -14.89
CA LEU A 189 -13.25 -9.94 -15.21
C LEU A 189 -12.75 -11.38 -15.02
N GLU A 190 -11.53 -11.69 -15.49
CA GLU A 190 -10.95 -13.03 -15.42
C GLU A 190 -10.82 -13.51 -13.98
N HIS A 191 -10.24 -12.69 -13.09
CA HIS A 191 -10.02 -13.10 -11.69
C HIS A 191 -11.31 -13.15 -10.87
N ASN A 192 -12.35 -12.44 -11.29
CA ASN A 192 -13.66 -12.48 -10.64
C ASN A 192 -14.59 -13.54 -11.23
N GLU A 193 -14.18 -14.28 -12.27
CA GLU A 193 -14.86 -15.48 -12.81
C GLU A 193 -16.38 -15.29 -13.04
N GLY A 194 -16.78 -14.10 -13.49
CA GLY A 194 -18.19 -13.76 -13.72
C GLY A 194 -19.06 -13.57 -12.47
N ARG A 195 -18.48 -13.55 -11.27
CA ARG A 195 -19.19 -13.30 -10.00
C ARG A 195 -19.70 -11.87 -9.85
N PHE A 196 -19.07 -10.93 -10.55
CA PHE A 196 -19.39 -9.51 -10.54
C PHE A 196 -19.35 -8.96 -11.96
N THR A 197 -20.22 -8.01 -12.28
CA THR A 197 -20.12 -7.24 -13.53
C THR A 197 -18.98 -6.22 -13.44
N ILE A 198 -18.55 -5.68 -14.58
CA ILE A 198 -17.50 -4.65 -14.58
C ILE A 198 -17.94 -3.39 -13.82
N GLU A 199 -19.23 -3.04 -13.86
CA GLU A 199 -19.81 -1.91 -13.13
C GLU A 199 -19.82 -2.16 -11.61
N GLU A 200 -20.05 -3.39 -11.18
CA GLU A 200 -19.99 -3.77 -9.75
C GLU A 200 -18.54 -3.72 -9.23
N ILE A 201 -17.60 -4.23 -10.02
CA ILE A 201 -16.17 -4.16 -9.72
C ILE A 201 -15.71 -2.69 -9.65
N GLU A 202 -16.10 -1.86 -10.63
CA GLU A 202 -15.79 -0.43 -10.64
C GLU A 202 -16.31 0.25 -9.38
N LYS A 203 -17.59 0.03 -9.03
CA LYS A 203 -18.20 0.61 -7.84
C LYS A 203 -17.42 0.23 -6.58
N GLU A 204 -16.96 -1.02 -6.49
CA GLU A 204 -16.21 -1.50 -5.34
C GLU A 204 -14.80 -0.90 -5.26
N ILE A 205 -14.09 -0.79 -6.39
CA ILE A 205 -12.79 -0.09 -6.45
C ILE A 205 -12.93 1.37 -6.02
N LEU A 206 -13.92 2.09 -6.54
CA LEU A 206 -14.14 3.49 -6.19
C LEU A 206 -14.52 3.67 -4.72
N ARG A 207 -15.34 2.75 -4.18
CA ARG A 207 -15.71 2.73 -2.76
C ARG A 207 -14.48 2.50 -1.88
N LEU A 208 -13.76 1.41 -2.12
CA LEU A 208 -12.65 0.99 -1.26
C LEU A 208 -11.46 1.97 -1.31
N TYR A 209 -11.16 2.53 -2.49
CA TYR A 209 -10.02 3.44 -2.64
C TYR A 209 -10.40 4.92 -2.49
N GLY A 210 -11.68 5.23 -2.26
CA GLY A 210 -12.18 6.60 -2.15
C GLY A 210 -11.96 7.43 -3.42
N LYS A 211 -12.03 6.80 -4.60
CA LYS A 211 -11.83 7.44 -5.91
C LYS A 211 -13.16 7.86 -6.52
N LYS A 212 -13.09 8.74 -7.53
CA LYS A 212 -14.27 9.32 -8.18
C LYS A 212 -14.50 8.83 -9.59
N GLN A 213 -13.47 8.25 -10.21
CA GLN A 213 -13.52 7.80 -11.59
C GLN A 213 -12.67 6.55 -11.77
N MET A 214 -13.14 5.64 -12.61
CA MET A 214 -12.37 4.52 -13.10
C MET A 214 -11.93 4.75 -14.54
N ILE A 215 -10.72 4.28 -14.85
CA ILE A 215 -10.16 4.24 -16.20
C ILE A 215 -9.89 2.78 -16.52
N TRP A 216 -10.65 2.24 -17.47
CA TRP A 216 -10.45 0.87 -17.96
C TRP A 216 -9.56 0.88 -19.19
N LEU A 217 -8.48 0.10 -19.14
CA LEU A 217 -7.69 -0.23 -20.32
C LEU A 217 -8.29 -1.47 -20.99
N GLU A 218 -8.60 -1.36 -22.28
CA GLU A 218 -9.07 -2.46 -23.12
C GLU A 218 -7.85 -3.26 -23.62
N GLY A 219 -7.38 -4.18 -22.78
CA GLY A 219 -6.23 -5.05 -23.05
C GLY A 219 -4.86 -4.49 -22.64
N VAL A 220 -3.82 -5.23 -23.01
CA VAL A 220 -2.41 -4.92 -22.69
C VAL A 220 -1.85 -3.87 -23.67
N PRO A 221 -1.46 -2.66 -23.21
CA PRO A 221 -0.98 -1.61 -24.11
C PRO A 221 0.36 -1.90 -24.79
N LEU A 222 1.16 -2.83 -24.25
CA LEU A 222 2.45 -3.26 -24.82
C LEU A 222 2.43 -4.78 -25.00
N VAL A 223 2.00 -5.21 -26.19
CA VAL A 223 1.78 -6.62 -26.58
C VAL A 223 3.05 -7.50 -26.54
N ASP A 224 4.22 -6.93 -26.29
CA ASP A 224 5.51 -7.60 -26.16
C ASP A 224 5.89 -7.93 -24.70
N THR A 225 5.08 -7.54 -23.71
CA THR A 225 5.29 -7.91 -22.30
C THR A 225 4.19 -8.86 -21.81
N GLU A 226 4.60 -10.00 -21.26
CA GLU A 226 3.68 -10.92 -20.57
C GLU A 226 3.12 -10.25 -19.30
N GLY A 227 1.83 -10.47 -19.01
CA GLY A 227 1.16 -10.06 -17.77
C GLY A 227 0.09 -8.98 -17.94
N LEU A 228 -1.07 -9.22 -17.32
CA LEU A 228 -2.27 -8.37 -17.37
C LEU A 228 -2.33 -7.30 -16.26
N LYS A 229 -1.23 -7.01 -15.56
CA LYS A 229 -1.21 -6.04 -14.44
C LYS A 229 -0.89 -4.63 -14.92
N VAL A 230 -1.71 -3.65 -14.54
CA VAL A 230 -1.60 -2.26 -14.99
C VAL A 230 -0.28 -1.60 -14.58
N GLU A 231 0.30 -2.02 -13.45
CA GLU A 231 1.57 -1.47 -12.94
C GLU A 231 2.77 -1.68 -13.89
N ASN A 232 2.70 -2.72 -14.74
CA ASN A 232 3.71 -2.98 -15.77
C ASN A 232 3.77 -1.84 -16.83
N TYR A 233 2.72 -1.01 -16.90
CA TYR A 233 2.49 -0.04 -17.97
C TYR A 233 2.38 1.40 -17.48
N SER A 234 1.56 1.64 -16.44
CA SER A 234 1.28 3.00 -15.95
C SER A 234 2.56 3.74 -15.55
N LYS A 235 3.54 3.00 -15.02
CA LYS A 235 4.84 3.52 -14.60
C LYS A 235 5.76 3.86 -15.78
N LYS A 236 5.52 3.34 -16.99
CA LYS A 236 6.29 3.71 -18.19
C LYS A 236 5.75 4.94 -18.91
N ILE A 237 4.43 5.16 -18.86
CA ILE A 237 3.73 6.19 -19.66
C ILE A 237 3.77 7.59 -19.01
N PHE A 238 3.99 7.68 -17.69
CA PHE A 238 4.19 8.94 -16.98
C PHE A 238 5.65 9.10 -16.50
N PRO A 239 6.63 9.27 -17.41
CA PRO A 239 8.06 9.26 -17.09
C PRO A 239 8.51 10.42 -16.18
N ARG A 240 7.66 11.43 -15.92
CA ARG A 240 7.98 12.49 -14.95
C ARG A 240 7.89 12.04 -13.49
N GLN A 241 7.35 10.86 -13.19
CA GLN A 241 7.17 10.40 -11.80
C GLN A 241 7.49 8.92 -11.56
N SER A 242 7.86 8.17 -12.61
CA SER A 242 7.86 6.71 -12.55
C SER A 242 9.06 6.07 -13.25
N TYR A 243 10.25 6.41 -12.79
CA TYR A 243 11.38 5.46 -12.80
C TYR A 243 11.83 5.36 -11.36
N TYR A 244 12.17 4.14 -10.89
CA TYR A 244 12.78 3.87 -9.59
C TYR A 244 13.38 5.13 -8.98
N MET A 245 12.74 5.66 -7.93
CA MET A 245 12.95 7.03 -7.42
C MET A 245 14.43 7.43 -7.43
N PHE A 246 14.85 8.11 -8.51
CA PHE A 246 16.08 8.87 -8.56
C PHE A 246 15.68 10.35 -8.56
N ASN A 247 15.90 10.95 -7.39
CA ASN A 247 16.27 12.34 -7.17
C ASN A 247 15.33 13.42 -7.73
N VAL A 248 14.46 13.95 -6.86
CA VAL A 248 14.06 15.36 -6.95
C VAL A 248 14.94 16.13 -5.97
N LYS A 249 15.92 16.86 -6.52
CA LYS A 249 16.64 17.91 -5.78
C LYS A 249 15.61 18.83 -5.11
N ARG A 250 15.67 18.98 -3.79
CA ARG A 250 15.16 20.17 -3.12
C ARG A 250 16.29 21.21 -3.07
N ASN A 251 15.90 22.46 -3.30
CA ASN A 251 16.75 23.66 -3.28
C ASN A 251 17.67 23.71 -2.06
#